data_AF-A0A2V7JAE6-F1
#
_entry.id   AF-A0A2V7JAE6-F1
#
_cell.length_a   1.000
_cell.length_b   1.000
_cell.length_c   1.000
_cell.angle_alpha   90.00
_cell.angle_beta   90.00
_cell.angle_gamma   90.00
#
_symmetry.space_group_name_H-M   'P 1'
#
loop_
_entity.id
_entity.type
_entity.pdbx_description
1 polymer ?
#
loop_
_entity_poly.entity_id
_entity_poly.type
_entity_poly.pdbx_seq_one_letter_code
_entity_poly.pdbx_strand_id
1 'polypeptide(L)' 'HNVALASLPNFALPGDLSPSARYWERDIVTPEWTMDREGMVRVPRDTPGMGVQVDIDRVENLTVRREVLE' A
#
# COMPACT_ATOMS: atom_id res chain seq x y z
N HIS A 1 -5.58 -2.51 0.75
CA HIS A 1 -6.49 -3.63 1.09
C HIS A 1 -5.80 -4.73 1.90
N ASN A 2 -4.72 -5.37 1.43
CA ASN A 2 -4.11 -6.53 2.11
C ASN A 2 -3.71 -6.26 3.57
N VAL A 3 -3.13 -5.09 3.88
CA VAL A 3 -2.77 -4.70 5.25
C VAL A 3 -3.99 -4.69 6.19
N ALA A 4 -5.13 -4.19 5.73
CA ALA A 4 -6.36 -4.17 6.51
C ALA A 4 -6.89 -5.60 6.74
N LEU A 5 -6.91 -6.44 5.69
CA LEU A 5 -7.38 -7.82 5.80
C LEU A 5 -6.51 -8.66 6.75
N ALA A 6 -5.18 -8.55 6.62
CA ALA A 6 -4.22 -9.26 7.45
C ALA A 6 -4.25 -8.82 8.92
N SER A 7 -4.93 -7.72 9.26
CA SER A 7 -5.11 -7.27 10.64
C SER A 7 -6.24 -7.98 11.40
N LEU A 8 -7.02 -8.84 10.73
CA LEU A 8 -8.12 -9.57 11.37
C LEU A 8 -7.60 -10.68 12.32
N PRO A 9 -8.33 -11.01 13.40
CA PRO A 9 -7.84 -11.90 14.47
C PRO A 9 -7.41 -13.31 14.03
N ASN A 10 -7.94 -13.83 12.92
CA ASN A 10 -7.62 -15.18 12.45
C ASN A 10 -6.42 -15.24 11.48
N PHE A 11 -5.79 -14.10 11.17
CA PHE A 11 -4.51 -14.06 10.47
C PHE A 11 -3.37 -14.19 11.49
N ALA A 12 -3.19 -15.39 12.03
CA ALA A 12 -2.27 -15.66 13.14
C ALA A 12 -0.84 -15.99 12.72
N LEU A 13 -0.58 -16.16 11.41
CA LEU A 13 0.76 -16.38 10.85
C LEU A 13 1.16 -15.18 9.99
N PRO A 14 2.45 -14.79 9.97
CA PRO A 14 2.94 -13.73 9.10
C PRO A 14 2.60 -14.03 7.63
N GLY A 15 1.93 -13.09 6.98
CA GLY A 15 1.65 -13.15 5.54
C GLY A 15 2.75 -12.52 4.70
N ASP A 16 2.63 -12.62 3.38
CA ASP A 16 3.54 -11.97 2.44
C ASP A 16 3.17 -10.48 2.26
N LEU A 17 3.48 -9.69 3.29
CA LEU A 17 3.42 -8.23 3.28
C LEU A 17 4.83 -7.69 3.52
N SER A 18 5.25 -6.74 2.68
CA SER A 18 6.58 -6.14 2.73
C SER A 18 6.50 -4.64 2.48
N PRO A 19 7.52 -3.87 2.91
CA PRO A 19 7.67 -2.48 2.48
C PRO A 19 7.66 -2.38 0.95
N SER A 20 7.10 -1.30 0.41
CA SER A 20 7.10 -1.04 -1.04
C SER A 20 8.51 -1.03 -1.62
N ALA A 21 9.46 -0.50 -0.85
CA ALA A 21 10.89 -0.44 -1.17
C ALA A 21 11.55 -1.81 -1.42
N ARG A 22 10.91 -2.93 -1.03
CA ARG A 22 11.38 -4.28 -1.38
C ARG A 22 11.31 -4.54 -2.88
N TYR A 23 10.32 -3.94 -3.57
CA TYR A 23 10.01 -4.24 -4.97
C TYR A 23 10.19 -3.03 -5.89
N TRP A 24 9.94 -1.83 -5.38
CA TRP A 24 9.92 -0.60 -6.17
C TRP A 24 10.86 0.44 -5.56
N GLU A 25 11.53 1.21 -6.40
CA GLU A 25 12.34 2.36 -5.93
C GLU A 25 11.46 3.44 -5.28
N ARG A 26 10.23 3.61 -5.77
CA ARG A 26 9.23 4.54 -5.24
C ARG A 26 7.82 4.03 -5.56
N ASP A 27 6.93 4.05 -4.58
CA ASP A 27 5.54 3.59 -4.71
C ASP A 27 4.66 4.62 -5.44
N ILE A 28 3.43 4.24 -5.80
CA ILE A 28 2.39 5.11 -6.38
C ILE A 28 1.40 5.61 -5.32
N VAL A 29 1.65 5.36 -4.03
CA VAL A 29 0.80 5.81 -2.93
C VAL A 29 1.59 6.58 -1.87
N THR A 30 0.92 7.49 -1.18
CA THR A 30 1.46 8.28 -0.06
C THR A 30 0.56 8.16 1.18
N PRO A 31 1.11 7.85 2.37
CA PRO A 31 2.49 7.43 2.59
C PRO A 31 2.80 6.06 1.95
N GLU A 32 4.06 5.81 1.63
CA GLU A 32 4.49 4.49 1.17
C GLU A 32 4.36 3.45 2.29
N TRP A 33 4.17 2.19 1.93
CA TRP A 33 4.15 1.11 2.90
C TRP A 33 5.55 0.88 3.45
N THR A 34 5.68 1.04 4.75
CA THR A 34 6.92 0.79 5.49
C THR A 34 6.70 -0.27 6.56
N MET A 35 7.80 -0.78 7.08
CA MET A 35 7.84 -1.77 8.15
C MET A 35 8.77 -1.25 9.23
N ASP A 36 8.40 -1.45 10.49
CA ASP A 36 9.27 -1.11 11.61
C ASP A 36 10.40 -2.14 11.80
N ARG A 37 11.24 -1.92 12.81
CA ARG A 37 12.38 -2.79 13.11
C ARG A 37 11.97 -4.20 13.56
N GLU A 38 10.72 -4.40 13.97
CA GLU A 38 10.19 -5.67 14.45
C GLU A 38 9.46 -6.45 13.34
N GLY A 39 9.40 -5.89 12.13
CA GLY A 39 8.77 -6.55 11.00
C GLY A 39 7.27 -6.22 10.85
N MET A 40 6.76 -5.19 11.53
CA MET A 40 5.34 -4.86 11.52
C MET A 40 5.02 -3.73 10.54
N VAL A 41 3.88 -3.85 9.87
CA VAL A 41 3.30 -2.79 9.02
C VAL A 41 2.20 -2.08 9.79
N ARG A 42 2.22 -0.75 9.84
CA ARG A 42 1.16 0.04 10.47
C ARG A 42 -0.16 -0.14 9.69
N VAL A 43 -1.22 -0.51 10.39
CA VAL A 43 -2.60 -0.48 9.85
C VAL A 43 -3.16 0.93 10.00
N PRO A 44 -3.49 1.65 8.92
CA PRO A 44 -4.10 2.98 9.01
C PRO A 44 -5.50 2.88 9.61
N ARG A 45 -5.81 3.73 10.60
CA ARG A 45 -7.12 3.77 11.30
C ARG A 45 -7.70 5.18 11.45
N ASP A 46 -6.92 6.18 11.07
CA ASP A 46 -7.20 7.61 11.19
C ASP A 46 -7.92 8.20 9.97
N THR A 47 -7.96 7.47 8.85
CA THR A 47 -8.53 7.95 7.59
C THR A 47 -9.47 6.90 6.97
N PRO A 48 -10.65 7.28 6.44
CA PRO A 48 -11.52 6.36 5.72
C PRO A 48 -10.87 5.75 4.47
N GLY A 49 -11.35 4.57 4.05
CA GLY A 49 -10.89 3.90 2.84
C GLY A 49 -9.59 3.13 3.04
N MET A 50 -8.66 3.21 2.08
CA MET A 50 -7.41 2.45 2.12
C MET A 50 -6.37 2.99 3.10
N GLY A 51 -6.55 4.21 3.61
CA GLY A 51 -5.60 4.87 4.51
C GLY A 51 -4.32 5.39 3.84
N VAL A 52 -4.30 5.42 2.51
CA VAL A 52 -3.25 6.00 1.67
C VAL A 52 -3.90 6.76 0.52
N GLN A 53 -3.20 7.75 -0.01
CA GLN A 53 -3.59 8.54 -1.17
C GLN A 53 -2.79 8.11 -2.40
N VAL A 54 -3.39 8.16 -3.59
CA VAL A 54 -2.67 7.87 -4.84
C VAL A 54 -1.82 9.08 -5.21
N ASP A 55 -0.54 8.85 -5.52
CA ASP A 55 0.34 9.83 -6.14
C ASP A 55 0.02 9.87 -7.65
N ILE A 56 -0.95 10.71 -8.01
CA ILE A 56 -1.47 10.80 -9.38
C ILE A 56 -0.37 11.18 -10.36
N ASP A 57 0.50 12.12 -10.00
CA ASP A 57 1.61 12.54 -10.86
C ASP A 57 2.54 11.38 -11.18
N ARG A 58 2.86 10.54 -10.18
CA ARG A 58 3.68 9.35 -10.43
C ARG A 58 2.96 8.31 -11.26
N VAL A 59 1.66 8.09 -11.03
CA VAL A 59 0.86 7.18 -11.87
C VAL A 59 0.89 7.65 -13.32
N GLU A 60 0.59 8.92 -13.59
CA GLU A 60 0.59 9.45 -14.97
C GLU A 60 1.98 9.33 -15.62
N ASN A 61 3.06 9.63 -14.88
CA ASN A 61 4.43 9.50 -15.40
C ASN A 61 4.84 8.06 -15.74
N LEU A 62 4.25 7.06 -15.09
CA LEU A 62 4.54 5.64 -15.32
C LEU A 62 3.53 4.98 -16.29
N THR A 63 2.45 5.68 -16.63
CA THR A 63 1.36 5.12 -17.44
C THR A 63 1.75 5.02 -18.91
N VAL A 64 1.71 3.81 -19.47
CA VAL A 64 2.01 3.56 -20.90
C VAL A 64 0.76 3.56 -21.79
N ARG A 65 -0.43 3.38 -21.21
CA ARG A 65 -1.72 3.40 -21.91
C ARG A 65 -2.83 3.77 -20.93
N ARG A 66 -3.77 4.61 -21.38
CA ARG A 66 -4.98 4.97 -20.64
C ARG A 66 -6.20 4.85 -21.55
N GLU A 67 -7.32 4.42 -20.97
CA GLU A 67 -8.62 4.38 -21.62
C GLU A 67 -9.67 4.83 -20.59
N VAL A 68 -10.64 5.62 -21.03
CA VAL A 68 -11.76 6.08 -20.21
C VAL A 68 -13.02 5.62 -20.92
N LEU A 69 -13.85 4.89 -20.19
CA LEU A 69 -15.12 4.37 -20.69
C LEU A 69 -16.26 5.23 -20.13
N GLU A 70 -17.15 5.67 -21.00
CA GLU A 70 -18.36 6.43 -20.68
C GLU A 70 -19.59 5.52 -20.62
#